data_AF-A0A930P816-F1
#
_entry.id   AF-A0A930P816-F1
#
_cell.length_a   1.000
_cell.length_b   1.000
_cell.length_c   1.000
_cell.angle_alpha   90.00
_cell.angle_beta   90.00
_cell.angle_gamma   90.00
#
_symmetry.space_group_name_H-M   'P 1'
#
loop_
_entity.id
_entity.type
_entity.pdbx_description
1 polymer ?
#
loop_
_entity_poly.entity_id
_entity_poly.type
_entity_poly.pdbx_seq_one_letter_code
_entity_poly.pdbx_strand_id
1 'polypeptide(L)'
;MKLKELFQAYEFDEIYPQIGLMFPKGRHLRNEFRNAYDLLLSINPVLSKKQIRYQLMEDPDTNEMFFGADDHDFNGPWDVLLGKEVKKEPKVDLTNEELVANCLLNTVLIGRHPRPFDKDYQAIIK
;
A
#
# COMPACT_ATOMS: atom_id res chain seq x y z
N MET A 1 -14.31 2.15 -0.74
CA MET A 1 -14.03 0.80 -0.23
C MET A 1 -13.02 0.91 0.90
N LYS A 2 -13.11 0.08 1.94
CA LYS A 2 -12.07 0.04 2.98
C LYS A 2 -10.79 -0.58 2.44
N LEU A 3 -9.63 -0.19 2.98
CA LEU A 3 -8.35 -0.75 2.55
C LEU A 3 -8.31 -2.28 2.70
N LYS A 4 -8.89 -2.81 3.79
CA LYS A 4 -9.04 -4.26 3.98
C LYS A 4 -9.80 -4.94 2.84
N GLU A 5 -10.96 -4.38 2.48
CA GLU A 5 -11.83 -4.90 1.42
C GLU A 5 -11.13 -4.79 0.06
N LEU A 6 -10.37 -3.71 -0.16
CA LEU A 6 -9.58 -3.51 -1.37
C LEU A 6 -8.54 -4.63 -1.52
N PHE A 7 -7.81 -4.99 -0.46
CA PHE A 7 -6.87 -6.11 -0.53
C PHE A 7 -7.59 -7.44 -0.79
N GLN A 8 -8.72 -7.70 -0.12
CA GLN A 8 -9.49 -8.95 -0.31
C GLN A 8 -10.07 -9.14 -1.72
N ALA A 9 -10.16 -8.08 -2.51
CA ALA A 9 -10.73 -8.11 -3.84
C ALA A 9 -9.76 -8.55 -4.96
N TYR A 10 -8.47 -8.75 -4.63
CA TYR A 10 -7.43 -9.09 -5.60
C TYR A 10 -6.58 -10.24 -5.07
N GLU A 11 -6.07 -11.10 -5.96
CA GLU A 11 -5.04 -12.06 -5.61
C GLU A 11 -3.66 -11.40 -5.61
N PHE A 12 -2.77 -11.85 -4.73
CA PHE A 12 -1.42 -11.29 -4.64
C PHE A 12 -0.65 -11.38 -5.97
N ASP A 13 -0.90 -12.42 -6.77
CA ASP A 13 -0.21 -12.64 -8.04
C ASP A 13 -0.63 -11.65 -9.13
N GLU A 14 -1.81 -11.03 -9.00
CA GLU A 14 -2.29 -9.97 -9.90
C GLU A 14 -1.61 -8.62 -9.60
N ILE A 15 -1.30 -8.36 -8.33
CA ILE A 15 -0.76 -7.07 -7.86
C ILE A 15 0.77 -7.04 -7.81
N TYR A 16 1.44 -8.17 -7.54
CA TYR A 16 2.89 -8.22 -7.36
C TYR A 16 3.70 -7.67 -8.56
N PRO A 17 3.32 -7.91 -9.83
CA PRO A 17 4.02 -7.32 -10.96
C PRO A 17 4.07 -5.78 -10.90
N GLN A 18 2.99 -5.14 -10.44
CA GLN A 18 2.91 -3.68 -10.32
C GLN A 18 3.86 -3.15 -9.23
N ILE A 19 4.02 -3.89 -8.12
CA ILE A 19 5.03 -3.57 -7.11
C ILE A 19 6.43 -3.55 -7.73
N GLY A 20 6.74 -4.52 -8.59
CA GLY A 20 8.03 -4.57 -9.30
C GLY A 20 8.26 -3.42 -10.28
N LEU A 21 7.19 -2.79 -10.78
CA LEU A 21 7.27 -1.58 -11.62
C LEU A 21 7.48 -0.33 -10.76
N MET A 22 6.70 -0.18 -9.68
CA MET A 22 6.75 0.98 -8.77
C MET A 22 7.98 0.98 -7.87
N PHE A 23 8.46 -0.21 -7.50
CA PHE A 23 9.57 -0.41 -6.57
C PHE A 23 10.53 -1.47 -7.14
N PRO A 24 11.39 -1.12 -8.11
CA PRO A 24 12.24 -2.07 -8.82
C PRO A 24 13.12 -2.95 -7.93
N LYS A 25 13.59 -2.44 -6.79
CA LYS A 25 14.37 -3.22 -5.81
C LYS A 25 13.56 -4.34 -5.13
N GLY A 26 12.23 -4.25 -5.15
CA GLY A 26 11.29 -5.24 -4.62
C GLY A 26 11.05 -6.46 -5.53
N ARG A 27 11.55 -6.45 -6.78
CA ARG A 27 11.31 -7.54 -7.75
C ARG A 27 11.80 -8.92 -7.31
N HIS A 28 12.77 -8.95 -6.40
CA HIS A 28 13.36 -10.18 -5.87
C HIS A 28 12.75 -10.60 -4.52
N LEU A 29 11.88 -9.76 -3.96
CA LEU A 29 11.35 -9.86 -2.59
C LEU A 29 9.91 -10.38 -2.56
N ARG A 30 9.59 -11.33 -3.45
CA ARG A 30 8.22 -11.84 -3.62
C ARG A 30 7.68 -12.47 -2.34
N ASN A 31 8.53 -13.20 -1.62
CA ASN A 31 8.10 -13.91 -0.41
C ASN A 31 7.78 -12.92 0.72
N GLU A 32 8.60 -11.88 0.86
CA GLU A 32 8.44 -10.82 1.86
C GLU A 32 7.14 -10.03 1.61
N PHE A 33 6.90 -9.64 0.36
CA PHE A 33 5.65 -8.96 0.00
C PHE A 33 4.42 -9.88 0.10
N ARG A 34 4.54 -11.17 -0.19
CA ARG A 34 3.46 -12.13 0.02
C ARG A 34 3.13 -12.29 1.50
N ASN A 35 4.14 -12.45 2.35
CA ASN A 35 3.94 -12.52 3.79
C ASN A 35 3.27 -11.25 4.35
N ALA A 36 3.66 -10.06 3.85
CA ALA A 36 3.01 -8.82 4.21
C ALA A 36 1.52 -8.83 3.86
N TYR A 37 1.21 -9.23 2.63
CA TYR A 37 -0.16 -9.30 2.12
C TYR A 37 -1.02 -10.30 2.91
N ASP A 38 -0.50 -11.50 3.16
CA ASP A 38 -1.19 -12.53 3.95
C ASP A 38 -1.43 -12.06 5.40
N LEU A 39 -0.46 -11.38 6.01
CA LEU A 39 -0.62 -10.76 7.33
C LEU A 39 -1.71 -9.68 7.32
N LEU A 40 -1.72 -8.78 6.34
CA LEU A 40 -2.77 -7.76 6.19
C LEU A 40 -4.16 -8.40 6.03
N LEU A 41 -4.27 -9.52 5.31
CA LEU A 41 -5.51 -10.30 5.20
C LEU A 41 -5.91 -11.01 6.50
N SER A 42 -4.98 -11.31 7.41
CA SER A 42 -5.29 -11.90 8.72
C SER A 42 -5.72 -10.89 9.80
N ILE A 43 -5.33 -9.61 9.67
CA ILE A 43 -5.57 -8.58 10.68
C ILE A 43 -7.04 -8.13 10.69
N ASN A 44 -7.65 -8.05 11.87
CA ASN A 44 -8.94 -7.41 12.08
C ASN A 44 -8.77 -5.87 12.09
N PRO A 45 -9.48 -5.13 11.21
CA PRO A 45 -9.31 -3.69 11.12
C PRO A 45 -9.93 -2.96 12.32
N VAL A 46 -9.27 -1.89 12.76
CA VAL A 46 -9.84 -0.90 13.68
C VAL A 46 -10.54 0.18 12.86
N LEU A 47 -11.78 0.53 13.21
CA LEU A 47 -12.55 1.55 12.51
C LEU A 47 -11.81 2.90 12.52
N SER A 48 -11.63 3.48 11.33
CA SER A 48 -11.03 4.79 11.14
C SER A 48 -11.94 5.70 10.32
N LYS A 49 -12.03 6.97 10.74
CA LYS A 49 -12.69 8.04 9.98
C LYS A 49 -11.73 8.72 8.99
N LYS A 50 -10.43 8.43 9.06
CA LYS A 50 -9.43 8.95 8.12
C LYS A 50 -9.52 8.21 6.79
N GLN A 51 -9.06 8.86 5.73
CA GLN A 51 -9.08 8.35 4.36
C GLN A 51 -7.66 8.22 3.83
N ILE A 52 -7.49 7.40 2.80
CA ILE A 52 -6.34 7.40 1.91
C ILE A 52 -6.85 7.98 0.60
N ARG A 53 -6.39 9.18 0.22
CA ARG A 53 -6.89 9.87 -0.97
C ARG A 53 -5.85 9.89 -2.07
N TYR A 54 -6.14 9.16 -3.15
CA TYR A 54 -5.38 9.23 -4.38
C TYR A 54 -5.80 10.44 -5.21
N GLN A 55 -4.81 11.24 -5.61
CA GLN A 55 -4.96 12.48 -6.36
C GLN A 55 -3.75 12.71 -7.27
N LEU A 56 -3.83 13.71 -8.15
CA LEU A 56 -2.68 14.23 -8.87
C LEU A 56 -1.83 15.04 -7.88
N MET A 57 -0.56 14.69 -7.76
CA MET A 57 0.41 15.27 -6.85
C MET A 57 1.62 15.78 -7.64
N GLU A 58 2.30 16.78 -7.09
CA GLU A 58 3.54 17.33 -7.61
C GLU A 58 4.67 16.88 -6.68
N ASP A 59 5.73 16.30 -7.26
CA ASP A 59 6.93 15.94 -6.52
C ASP A 59 7.70 17.23 -6.18
N PRO A 60 7.97 17.51 -4.89
CA PRO A 60 8.56 18.79 -4.47
C PRO A 60 10.01 18.96 -4.89
N ASP A 61 10.72 17.87 -5.23
CA ASP A 61 12.13 17.88 -5.59
C ASP A 61 12.34 17.99 -7.10
N THR A 62 11.39 17.47 -7.89
CA THR A 62 11.50 17.35 -9.35
C THR A 62 10.47 18.19 -10.14
N ASN A 63 9.41 18.67 -9.48
CA ASN A 63 8.21 19.24 -10.08
C ASN A 63 7.49 18.27 -11.05
N GLU A 64 7.78 16.97 -10.99
CA GLU A 64 7.07 15.97 -11.78
C GLU A 64 5.67 15.74 -11.21
N MET A 65 4.69 15.67 -12.11
CA MET A 65 3.31 15.38 -11.73
C MET A 65 3.08 13.86 -11.75
N PHE A 66 2.54 13.30 -10.66
CA PHE A 66 2.27 11.87 -10.54
C PHE A 66 0.93 11.62 -9.83
N PHE A 67 0.38 10.41 -9.98
CA PHE A 67 -0.79 9.99 -9.23
C PHE A 67 -0.38 9.23 -7.96
N GLY A 68 -0.83 9.70 -6.81
CA GLY A 68 -0.45 9.11 -5.53
C GLY A 68 -1.35 9.57 -4.40
N ALA A 69 -1.04 9.13 -3.19
CA ALA A 69 -1.66 9.59 -1.96
C ALA A 69 -0.58 10.12 -1.01
N ASP A 70 -0.96 10.99 -0.08
CA ASP A 70 -0.03 11.59 0.88
C ASP A 70 0.54 10.51 1.83
N ASP A 71 1.84 10.53 2.09
CA ASP A 71 2.51 9.59 3.01
C ASP A 71 1.88 9.60 4.41
N HIS A 72 1.36 10.75 4.86
CA HIS A 72 0.65 10.87 6.13
C HIS A 72 -0.61 9.97 6.17
N ASP A 73 -1.23 9.69 5.02
CA ASP A 73 -2.36 8.76 4.93
C ASP A 73 -1.95 7.31 5.21
N PHE A 74 -0.67 6.97 5.16
CA PHE A 74 -0.13 5.66 5.54
C PHE A 74 0.61 5.66 6.89
N ASN A 75 0.73 6.80 7.56
CA ASN A 75 1.35 6.88 8.88
C ASN A 75 0.40 6.36 9.98
N GLY A 76 0.45 5.06 10.25
CA GLY A 76 -0.38 4.40 11.26
C GLY A 76 -0.04 2.92 11.42
N PRO A 77 -0.50 2.26 12.50
CA PRO A 77 -0.42 0.81 12.59
C PRO A 77 -1.34 0.15 11.56
N TRP A 78 -0.94 -1.02 11.05
CA TRP A 78 -1.63 -1.70 9.95
C TRP A 78 -3.12 -1.94 10.22
N ASP A 79 -3.51 -2.29 11.44
CA ASP A 79 -4.92 -2.48 11.85
C ASP A 79 -5.77 -1.21 11.67
N VAL A 80 -5.21 -0.04 11.97
CA VAL A 80 -5.86 1.27 11.75
C VAL A 80 -5.88 1.63 10.27
N LEU A 81 -4.80 1.34 9.53
CA LEU A 81 -4.75 1.60 8.08
C LEU A 81 -5.82 0.80 7.33
N LEU A 82 -5.96 -0.49 7.67
CA LEU A 82 -6.93 -1.39 7.06
C LEU A 82 -8.39 -0.92 7.22
N GLY A 83 -8.68 -0.15 8.27
CA GLY A 83 -9.99 0.46 8.51
C GLY A 83 -10.23 1.81 7.82
N LYS A 84 -9.23 2.38 7.15
CA LYS A 84 -9.38 3.62 6.36
C LYS A 84 -10.15 3.34 5.07
N GLU A 85 -10.87 4.35 4.61
CA GLU A 85 -11.48 4.32 3.28
C GLU A 85 -10.46 4.77 2.23
N VAL A 86 -10.32 4.01 1.15
CA VAL A 86 -9.52 4.38 -0.01
C VAL A 86 -10.41 5.11 -1.01
N LYS A 87 -10.00 6.32 -1.39
CA LYS A 87 -10.68 7.17 -2.38
C LYS A 87 -9.76 7.48 -3.54
N LYS A 88 -10.27 7.30 -4.75
CA LYS A 88 -9.60 7.65 -6.00
C LYS A 88 -10.33 8.84 -6.60
N GLU A 89 -9.68 10.00 -6.69
CA GLU A 89 -10.28 11.20 -7.30
C GLU A 89 -10.55 10.99 -8.81
N PRO A 90 -11.56 11.66 -9.41
CA PRO A 90 -12.01 11.36 -10.77
C PRO A 90 -10.95 11.49 -11.87
N LYS A 91 -9.91 12.29 -11.65
CA LYS A 91 -8.82 12.53 -12.62
C LYS A 91 -7.64 11.57 -12.47
N VAL A 92 -7.68 10.68 -11.47
CA VAL A 92 -6.60 9.72 -11.24
C VAL A 92 -6.68 8.61 -12.26
N ASP A 93 -5.65 8.50 -13.10
CA ASP A 93 -5.55 7.46 -14.12
C ASP A 93 -4.62 6.34 -13.66
N LEU A 94 -5.06 5.63 -12.63
CA LEU A 94 -4.45 4.38 -12.16
C LEU A 94 -5.43 3.24 -12.41
N THR A 95 -4.95 2.11 -12.94
CA THR A 95 -5.70 0.86 -12.89
C THR A 95 -5.98 0.45 -11.44
N ASN A 96 -6.92 -0.47 -11.23
CA ASN A 96 -7.20 -0.89 -9.86
C ASN A 96 -6.03 -1.71 -9.30
N GLU A 97 -5.35 -2.49 -10.12
CA GLU A 97 -4.17 -3.28 -9.78
C GLU A 97 -3.02 -2.36 -9.33
N GLU A 98 -2.78 -1.25 -10.04
CA GLU A 98 -1.81 -0.24 -9.64
C GLU A 98 -2.21 0.41 -8.31
N LEU A 99 -3.49 0.76 -8.14
CA LEU A 99 -4.00 1.34 -6.89
C LEU A 99 -3.77 0.40 -5.70
N VAL A 100 -4.11 -0.89 -5.84
CA VAL A 100 -3.96 -1.90 -4.79
C VAL A 100 -2.48 -2.15 -4.49
N ALA A 101 -1.65 -2.27 -5.52
CA ALA A 101 -0.21 -2.46 -5.37
C ALA A 101 0.44 -1.27 -4.66
N ASN A 102 0.08 -0.05 -5.03
CA ASN A 102 0.58 1.16 -4.37
C ASN A 102 0.12 1.24 -2.91
N CYS A 103 -1.14 0.87 -2.63
CA CYS A 103 -1.65 0.76 -1.26
C CYS A 103 -0.86 -0.26 -0.42
N LEU A 104 -0.55 -1.44 -0.98
CA LEU A 104 0.25 -2.46 -0.32
C LEU A 104 1.67 -1.94 -0.06
N LEU A 105 2.32 -1.38 -1.07
CA LEU A 105 3.67 -0.85 -0.98
C LEU A 105 3.79 0.21 0.11
N ASN A 106 2.90 1.21 0.12
CA ASN A 106 2.93 2.28 1.11
C ASN A 106 2.56 1.79 2.51
N THR A 107 1.63 0.83 2.63
CA THR A 107 1.34 0.18 3.92
C THR A 107 2.57 -0.53 4.48
N VAL A 108 3.35 -1.20 3.62
CA VAL A 108 4.58 -1.91 3.99
C VAL A 108 5.72 -0.95 4.35
N LEU A 109 5.93 0.11 3.56
CA LEU A 109 7.09 1.00 3.70
C LEU A 109 6.89 2.11 4.75
N ILE A 110 5.65 2.58 4.92
CA ILE A 110 5.34 3.75 5.78
C ILE A 110 4.56 3.31 7.03
N GLY A 111 3.69 2.31 6.88
CA GLY A 111 2.87 1.80 7.97
C GLY A 111 3.68 1.10 9.06
N ARG A 112 3.20 1.19 10.30
CA ARG A 112 3.78 0.45 11.42
C ARG A 112 3.28 -1.00 11.39
N HIS A 113 4.13 -1.90 10.94
CA HIS A 113 3.87 -3.32 10.86
C HIS A 113 3.87 -4.02 12.23
N PRO A 114 3.21 -5.19 12.37
CA PRO A 114 3.32 -5.98 13.59
C PRO A 114 4.67 -6.71 13.68
N ARG A 115 5.07 -7.08 14.91
CA ARG A 115 6.37 -7.75 15.19
C ARG A 115 6.69 -8.98 14.32
N PRO A 116 5.72 -9.86 13.96
CA PRO A 116 6.02 -11.00 13.10
C PRO A 116 6.59 -10.62 11.72
N PHE A 117 6.37 -9.40 11.27
CA PHE A 117 6.87 -8.90 9.99
C PHE A 117 8.27 -8.28 10.06
N ASP A 118 8.86 -8.10 11.26
CA ASP A 118 10.13 -7.39 11.45
C ASP A 118 11.24 -7.93 10.53
N LYS A 119 11.38 -9.26 10.41
CA LYS A 119 12.41 -9.90 9.59
C LYS A 119 12.26 -9.57 8.10
N ASP A 120 11.04 -9.68 7.58
CA ASP A 120 10.75 -9.43 6.17
C ASP A 120 10.89 -7.95 5.85
N TYR A 121 10.45 -7.07 6.76
CA TYR A 121 10.64 -5.63 6.62
C TYR A 121 12.12 -5.24 6.52
N GLN A 122 12.99 -5.82 7.35
CA GLN A 122 14.44 -5.59 7.27
C GLN A 122 15.03 -6.00 5.92
N ALA A 123 14.50 -7.05 5.28
CA ALA A 123 14.93 -7.44 3.93
C ALA A 123 14.45 -6.44 2.87
N ILE A 124 13.27 -5.84 3.05
CA ILE A 124 12.67 -4.87 2.12
C ILE A 124 13.37 -3.50 2.14
N ILE A 125 13.76 -3.02 3.33
CA ILE A 125 14.37 -1.68 3.46
C ILE A 125 15.87 -1.64 3.21
N LYS A 126 16.51 -2.82 3.12
CA LYS A 126 17.93 -2.94 2.80
C LYS A 126 18.24 -2.47 1.38
#